data_AF-A0A0H2XYX4-F1
#
_entry.id   AF-A0A0H2XYX4-F1
#
_cell.length_a   1.000
_cell.length_b   1.000
_cell.length_c   1.000
_cell.angle_alpha   90.00
_cell.angle_beta   90.00
_cell.angle_gamma   90.00
#
_symmetry.space_group_name_H-M   'P 1'
#
loop_
_entity.id
_entity.type
_entity.pdbx_description
1 polymer ?
#
loop_
_entity_poly.entity_id
_entity_poly.type
_entity_poly.pdbx_seq_one_letter_code
_entity_poly.pdbx_strand_id
1 'polypeptide(L)'
;MPSILAPANLPASPVAAETRMVHDVATLKLSDYRSADGASWVISTITPAADSGANVTGTTYFDTAKGQTVPVPDARRRYANRGMWQVVASSSPAVPATGRYDWLTLAWLPINRRPLPQTPEHLYSPFIRGGTIVYRWNPSAEGGEQFGNVRMIFPEWTQQVADALRSTPAAVQDRAWSAPQPALDRLKADTNPMTAVLDFGDALRDEPVERIVAGLPALLRVKDRHELSAIVFLCLSAPRAEDRPRFVETINASIAGTDDRARLLAIAYGAFAAGRTQPVPFRDGAQRALIDDVFGALKQRTMALGVPVTQGSPWYEFFTAYRLGEAVSGNGQ
;
A
#
# COMPACT_ATOMS: atom_id res chain seq x y z
N MET A 1 21.87 9.41 0.29
CA MET A 1 20.63 8.60 0.24
C MET A 1 20.04 8.56 1.63
N PRO A 2 18.76 8.89 1.82
CA PRO A 2 18.15 8.79 3.14
C PRO A 2 18.14 7.32 3.58
N SER A 3 18.28 7.10 4.89
CA SER A 3 18.21 5.79 5.54
C SER A 3 16.96 5.02 5.10
N ILE A 4 17.12 3.72 4.86
CA ILE A 4 16.05 2.81 4.40
C ILE A 4 14.92 2.70 5.45
N LEU A 5 15.19 3.06 6.70
CA LEU A 5 14.18 3.39 7.69
C LEU A 5 14.50 4.79 8.20
N ALA A 6 13.57 5.74 8.05
CA ALA A 6 13.66 7.01 8.75
C ALA A 6 13.71 6.70 10.26
N PRO A 7 14.64 7.31 11.03
CA PRO A 7 14.70 7.12 12.48
C PRO A 7 13.31 7.19 13.10
N ALA A 8 12.98 6.25 14.00
CA ALA A 8 11.67 6.21 14.67
C ALA A 8 11.29 7.57 15.28
N ASN A 9 12.29 8.36 15.67
CA ASN A 9 12.15 9.69 16.28
C ASN A 9 11.85 10.82 15.29
N LEU A 10 11.95 10.60 13.96
CA LEU A 10 11.50 11.58 12.97
C LEU A 10 10.01 11.38 12.70
N PRO A 11 9.21 12.45 12.48
CA PRO A 11 7.82 12.29 12.10
C PRO A 11 7.71 11.48 10.81
N ALA A 12 6.70 10.61 10.73
CA ALA A 12 6.45 9.82 9.53
C ALA A 12 6.23 10.76 8.34
N SER A 13 6.75 10.38 7.16
CA SER A 13 6.48 11.12 5.94
C SER A 13 4.96 11.21 5.72
N PRO A 14 4.42 12.39 5.36
CA PRO A 14 2.98 12.58 5.14
C PRO A 14 2.43 11.74 3.99
N VAL A 15 3.29 11.16 3.16
CA VAL A 15 2.87 10.28 2.05
C VAL A 15 3.20 8.82 2.29
N ALA A 16 4.14 8.47 3.18
CA ALA A 16 4.63 7.10 3.32
C ALA A 16 3.54 6.11 3.75
N ALA A 17 2.70 6.47 4.73
CA ALA A 17 1.59 5.63 5.20
C ALA A 17 0.57 5.40 4.08
N GLU A 18 0.12 6.49 3.44
CA GLU A 18 -0.86 6.43 2.35
C GLU A 18 -0.34 5.60 1.17
N THR A 19 0.91 5.82 0.78
CA THR A 19 1.59 5.07 -0.29
C THR A 19 1.63 3.58 0.03
N ARG A 20 1.90 3.22 1.29
CA ARG A 20 1.92 1.83 1.75
C ARG A 20 0.53 1.21 1.69
N MET A 21 -0.51 1.92 2.15
CA MET A 21 -1.89 1.45 2.12
C MET A 21 -2.41 1.28 0.69
N VAL A 22 -2.17 2.24 -0.20
CA VAL A 22 -2.55 2.16 -1.62
C VAL A 22 -1.95 0.91 -2.27
N HIS A 23 -0.64 0.68 -2.08
CA HIS A 23 0.02 -0.50 -2.60
C HIS A 23 -0.57 -1.80 -2.04
N ASP A 24 -0.73 -1.87 -0.71
CA ASP A 24 -1.13 -3.11 -0.05
C ASP A 24 -2.58 -3.49 -0.37
N VAL A 25 -3.48 -2.51 -0.45
CA VAL A 25 -4.87 -2.71 -0.87
C VAL A 25 -4.94 -3.11 -2.34
N ALA A 26 -4.23 -2.41 -3.23
CA ALA A 26 -4.26 -2.71 -4.66
C ALA A 26 -3.60 -4.06 -5.02
N THR A 27 -2.70 -4.57 -4.18
CA THR A 27 -2.02 -5.86 -4.38
C THR A 27 -2.55 -6.96 -3.47
N LEU A 28 -3.63 -6.70 -2.71
CA LEU A 28 -4.26 -7.66 -1.82
C LEU A 28 -4.83 -8.82 -2.63
N LYS A 29 -4.51 -10.05 -2.23
CA LYS A 29 -5.13 -11.27 -2.78
C LYS A 29 -5.94 -11.96 -1.70
N LEU A 30 -7.23 -12.15 -1.95
CA LEU A 30 -8.12 -12.81 -1.00
C LEU A 30 -7.66 -14.25 -0.68
N SER A 31 -7.01 -14.93 -1.62
CA SER A 31 -6.43 -16.26 -1.43
C SER A 31 -5.39 -16.33 -0.31
N ASP A 32 -4.68 -15.24 -0.04
CA ASP A 32 -3.60 -15.20 0.97
C ASP A 32 -4.15 -15.31 2.40
N TYR A 33 -5.46 -15.13 2.56
CA TYR A 33 -6.20 -15.10 3.83
C TYR A 33 -7.26 -16.20 3.95
N ARG A 34 -7.53 -16.93 2.87
CA ARG A 34 -8.54 -18.01 2.80
C ARG A 34 -7.87 -19.38 2.81
N SER A 35 -6.98 -19.60 3.77
CA SER A 35 -6.19 -20.83 3.80
C SER A 35 -7.04 -22.05 4.18
N ALA A 36 -6.74 -23.19 3.56
CA ALA A 36 -7.36 -24.47 3.87
C ALA A 36 -6.96 -25.02 5.26
N ASP A 37 -5.90 -24.50 5.86
CA ASP A 37 -5.42 -24.90 7.20
C ASP A 37 -6.21 -24.26 8.36
N GLY A 38 -7.29 -23.52 8.06
CA GLY A 38 -8.18 -22.96 9.07
C GLY A 38 -7.63 -21.76 9.83
N ALA A 39 -6.46 -21.24 9.46
CA ALA A 39 -5.93 -20.01 10.04
C ALA A 39 -6.87 -18.82 9.78
N SER A 40 -7.18 -18.07 10.83
CA SER A 40 -8.11 -16.94 10.74
C SER A 40 -7.43 -15.72 10.12
N TRP A 41 -8.12 -15.04 9.20
CA TRP A 41 -7.78 -13.66 8.88
C TRP A 41 -8.28 -12.73 9.98
N VAL A 42 -7.51 -11.68 10.24
CA VAL A 42 -7.73 -10.69 11.30
C VAL A 42 -7.41 -9.31 10.76
N ILE A 43 -8.25 -8.33 11.11
CA ILE A 43 -8.00 -6.91 10.94
C ILE A 43 -7.77 -6.32 12.32
N SER A 44 -6.61 -5.70 12.54
CA SER A 44 -6.24 -5.09 13.81
C SER A 44 -5.69 -3.68 13.64
N THR A 45 -5.96 -2.83 14.62
CA THR A 45 -5.23 -1.57 14.81
C THR A 45 -3.95 -1.87 15.59
N ILE A 46 -2.82 -1.39 15.08
CA ILE A 46 -1.50 -1.50 15.69
C ILE A 46 -1.14 -0.20 16.39
N THR A 47 -0.79 -0.29 17.66
CA THR A 47 -0.30 0.82 18.48
C THR A 47 1.11 0.51 18.96
N PRO A 48 2.14 1.08 18.30
CA PRO A 48 3.52 0.89 18.73
C PRO A 48 3.78 1.49 20.11
N ALA A 49 4.66 0.86 20.87
CA ALA A 49 5.26 1.48 22.03
C ALA A 49 6.20 2.62 21.61
N ALA A 50 6.48 3.56 22.52
CA ALA A 50 7.28 4.75 22.23
C ALA A 50 8.70 4.44 21.75
N ASP A 51 9.24 3.27 22.10
CA ASP A 51 10.56 2.78 21.75
C ASP A 51 10.53 1.71 20.65
N SER A 52 9.40 1.51 19.96
CA SER A 52 9.37 0.71 18.74
C SER A 52 10.22 1.38 17.65
N GLY A 53 11.05 0.58 16.96
CA GLY A 53 12.08 1.04 16.03
C GLY A 53 13.36 1.55 16.69
N ALA A 54 13.47 1.54 18.04
CA ALA A 54 14.70 1.89 18.72
C ALA A 54 15.77 0.81 18.55
N ASN A 55 17.03 1.24 18.39
CA ASN A 55 18.15 0.31 18.33
C ASN A 55 18.33 -0.41 19.67
N VAL A 56 18.54 -1.72 19.62
CA VAL A 56 18.88 -2.55 20.77
C VAL A 56 20.37 -2.82 20.75
N THR A 57 21.04 -2.53 21.85
CA THR A 57 22.48 -2.75 22.07
C THR A 57 22.69 -3.68 23.26
N GLY A 58 23.76 -4.49 23.21
CA GLY A 58 24.09 -5.45 24.28
C GLY A 58 23.85 -6.91 23.87
N THR A 59 24.07 -7.82 24.81
CA THR A 59 23.97 -9.28 24.60
C THR A 59 22.60 -9.87 24.98
N THR A 60 21.76 -9.09 25.65
CA THR A 60 20.43 -9.51 26.12
C THR A 60 19.41 -8.38 25.96
N TYR A 61 18.14 -8.76 25.93
CA TYR A 61 17.01 -7.87 25.69
C TYR A 61 15.79 -8.37 26.47
N PHE A 62 15.00 -7.48 27.07
CA PHE A 62 13.77 -7.84 27.76
C PHE A 62 12.59 -7.86 26.77
N ASP A 63 12.09 -9.05 26.48
CA ASP A 63 10.92 -9.30 25.65
C ASP A 63 9.67 -9.04 26.49
N THR A 64 8.96 -7.94 26.20
CA THR A 64 7.78 -7.50 26.96
C THR A 64 6.51 -8.27 26.62
N ALA A 65 6.50 -9.05 25.54
CA ALA A 65 5.37 -9.93 25.22
C ALA A 65 5.49 -11.24 26.00
N LYS A 66 6.72 -11.76 26.17
CA LYS A 66 7.00 -12.97 26.95
C LYS A 66 7.26 -12.70 28.44
N GLY A 67 7.55 -11.46 28.82
CA GLY A 67 7.86 -11.08 30.20
C GLY A 67 9.21 -11.63 30.70
N GLN A 68 10.18 -11.82 29.82
CA GLN A 68 11.47 -12.43 30.15
C GLN A 68 12.64 -11.81 29.38
N THR A 69 13.85 -11.96 29.93
CA THR A 69 15.09 -11.58 29.24
C THR A 69 15.54 -12.68 28.29
N VAL A 70 15.75 -12.33 27.03
CA VAL A 70 16.21 -13.22 25.96
C VAL A 70 17.58 -12.78 25.43
N PRO A 71 18.42 -13.68 24.89
CA PRO A 71 19.66 -13.29 24.23
C PRO A 71 19.36 -12.45 22.98
N VAL A 72 20.18 -11.43 22.71
CA VAL A 72 20.16 -10.74 21.42
C VAL A 72 20.87 -11.65 20.42
N PRO A 73 20.18 -12.14 19.36
CA PRO A 73 20.81 -13.04 18.42
C PRO A 73 21.86 -12.27 17.61
N ASP A 74 23.12 -12.72 17.69
CA ASP A 74 24.27 -12.18 16.97
C ASP A 74 24.69 -10.75 17.39
N ALA A 75 25.97 -10.39 17.19
CA ALA A 75 26.51 -9.06 17.53
C ALA A 75 26.06 -7.93 16.57
N ARG A 76 25.04 -8.17 15.74
CA ARG A 76 24.59 -7.23 14.71
C ARG A 76 23.59 -6.24 15.30
N ARG A 77 23.54 -5.02 14.75
CA ARG A 77 22.55 -4.02 15.15
C ARG A 77 21.14 -4.58 14.93
N ARG A 78 20.28 -4.42 15.92
CA ARG A 78 18.86 -4.79 15.85
C ARG A 78 18.01 -3.61 16.28
N TYR A 79 16.74 -3.60 15.87
CA TYR A 79 15.74 -2.70 16.42
C TYR A 79 14.57 -3.50 16.97
N ALA A 80 13.95 -2.98 18.03
CA ALA A 80 12.78 -3.59 18.64
C ALA A 80 11.52 -3.24 17.84
N ASN A 81 10.64 -4.22 17.63
CA ASN A 81 9.25 -3.97 17.24
C ASN A 81 8.42 -4.32 18.45
N ARG A 82 7.77 -3.33 19.05
CA ARG A 82 7.02 -3.52 20.28
C ARG A 82 5.79 -2.65 20.34
N GLY A 83 4.73 -3.17 20.93
CA GLY A 83 3.46 -2.46 21.05
C GLY A 83 2.30 -3.39 21.35
N MET A 84 1.11 -2.91 21.00
CA MET A 84 -0.15 -3.64 21.15
C MET A 84 -0.88 -3.71 19.82
N TRP A 85 -1.68 -4.77 19.67
CA TRP A 85 -2.66 -4.89 18.61
C TRP A 85 -4.05 -5.06 19.22
N GLN A 86 -5.05 -4.48 18.57
CA GLN A 86 -6.46 -4.58 18.94
C GLN A 86 -7.26 -5.03 17.73
N VAL A 87 -7.99 -6.13 17.86
CA VAL A 87 -8.85 -6.66 16.80
C VAL A 87 -10.01 -5.72 16.54
N VAL A 88 -10.24 -5.44 15.27
CA VAL A 88 -11.41 -4.71 14.77
C VAL A 88 -12.36 -5.65 14.06
N ALA A 89 -11.84 -6.62 13.30
CA ALA A 89 -12.63 -7.66 12.65
C ALA A 89 -11.83 -8.97 12.52
N SER A 90 -12.52 -10.10 12.49
CA SER A 90 -11.91 -11.42 12.39
C SER A 90 -12.86 -12.41 11.71
N SER A 91 -12.30 -13.46 11.13
CA SER A 91 -13.06 -14.64 10.66
C SER A 91 -13.45 -15.61 11.78
N SER A 92 -12.82 -15.50 12.96
CA SER A 92 -13.03 -16.43 14.08
C SER A 92 -13.17 -15.68 15.41
N PRO A 93 -14.13 -16.06 16.27
CA PRO A 93 -14.24 -15.54 17.62
C PRO A 93 -13.13 -16.03 18.55
N ALA A 94 -12.33 -17.02 18.13
CA ALA A 94 -11.21 -17.54 18.93
C ALA A 94 -10.00 -16.59 18.96
N VAL A 95 -9.98 -15.57 18.10
CA VAL A 95 -8.92 -14.54 18.11
C VAL A 95 -9.07 -13.68 19.37
N PRO A 96 -8.03 -13.52 20.20
CA PRO A 96 -8.08 -12.60 21.34
C PRO A 96 -8.43 -11.18 20.88
N ALA A 97 -9.23 -10.46 21.66
CA ALA A 97 -9.63 -9.08 21.31
C ALA A 97 -8.43 -8.11 21.25
N THR A 98 -7.39 -8.38 22.03
CA THR A 98 -6.15 -7.61 22.06
C THR A 98 -4.95 -8.52 22.33
N GLY A 99 -3.76 -8.02 22.03
CA GLY A 99 -2.51 -8.66 22.45
C GLY A 99 -1.33 -7.71 22.39
N ARG A 100 -0.20 -8.18 22.93
CA ARG A 100 1.09 -7.49 22.87
C ARG A 100 1.94 -8.14 21.79
N TYR A 101 2.80 -7.36 21.17
CA TYR A 101 3.84 -7.89 20.31
C TYR A 101 5.20 -7.34 20.72
N ASP A 102 6.21 -8.19 20.59
CA ASP A 102 7.59 -7.86 20.90
C ASP A 102 8.50 -8.81 20.11
N TRP A 103 9.37 -8.27 19.27
CA TRP A 103 10.47 -9.02 18.67
C TRP A 103 11.60 -8.10 18.20
N LEU A 104 12.77 -8.69 17.95
CA LEU A 104 13.91 -7.97 17.40
C LEU A 104 14.05 -8.22 15.90
N THR A 105 13.97 -7.17 15.09
CA THR A 105 14.34 -7.25 13.68
C THR A 105 15.80 -6.84 13.50
N LEU A 106 16.50 -7.56 12.62
CA LEU A 106 17.85 -7.19 12.23
C LEU A 106 17.85 -5.78 11.63
N ALA A 107 18.62 -4.86 12.21
CA ALA A 107 18.84 -3.56 11.61
C ALA A 107 19.76 -3.77 10.42
N TRP A 108 19.20 -3.64 9.22
CA TRP A 108 19.91 -3.93 7.98
C TRP A 108 21.20 -3.13 7.87
N LEU A 109 22.33 -3.86 7.82
CA LEU A 109 23.67 -3.28 7.73
C LEU A 109 23.98 -2.92 6.26
N PRO A 110 24.41 -1.68 5.96
CA PRO A 110 24.75 -1.25 4.60
C PRO A 110 26.11 -1.80 4.10
N ILE A 111 26.56 -2.95 4.60
CA ILE A 111 27.96 -3.39 4.49
C ILE A 111 28.33 -3.80 3.05
N ASN A 112 27.37 -4.17 2.20
CA ASN A 112 27.63 -4.43 0.78
C ASN A 112 26.79 -3.47 -0.08
N ARG A 113 27.48 -2.66 -0.90
CA ARG A 113 26.90 -1.57 -1.71
C ARG A 113 25.86 -2.05 -2.75
N ARG A 114 24.89 -1.13 -3.00
CA ARG A 114 23.97 -0.92 -4.16
C ARG A 114 22.55 -1.50 -4.02
N PRO A 115 21.52 -0.72 -4.41
CA PRO A 115 20.30 -0.58 -3.61
C PRO A 115 19.63 -1.93 -3.42
N LEU A 116 19.47 -2.29 -2.15
CA LEU A 116 18.75 -3.50 -1.76
C LEU A 116 17.29 -3.38 -2.21
N PRO A 117 16.66 -4.48 -2.64
CA PRO A 117 15.22 -4.54 -2.85
C PRO A 117 14.47 -3.97 -1.64
N GLN A 118 13.78 -2.86 -1.82
CA GLN A 118 12.88 -2.31 -0.83
C GLN A 118 11.60 -3.12 -0.85
N THR A 119 11.33 -3.80 0.25
CA THR A 119 9.96 -4.21 0.58
C THR A 119 9.13 -3.00 1.02
N PRO A 120 7.80 -3.07 0.91
CA PRO A 120 6.91 -2.05 1.46
C PRO A 120 7.17 -1.74 2.95
N GLU A 121 7.71 -2.68 3.72
CA GLU A 121 8.03 -2.50 5.15
C GLU A 121 9.12 -1.44 5.39
N HIS A 122 10.04 -1.29 4.43
CA HIS A 122 11.05 -0.24 4.47
C HIS A 122 10.46 1.15 4.21
N LEU A 123 9.36 1.23 3.44
CA LEU A 123 8.67 2.50 3.22
C LEU A 123 7.93 2.93 4.49
N TYR A 124 7.16 2.01 5.05
CA TYR A 124 6.39 2.24 6.26
C TYR A 124 6.11 0.90 6.95
N SER A 125 6.46 0.82 8.23
CA SER A 125 6.21 -0.33 9.09
C SER A 125 5.07 -0.01 10.07
N PRO A 126 3.93 -0.73 10.04
CA PRO A 126 2.85 -0.53 11.00
C PRO A 126 3.28 -0.89 12.43
N PHE A 127 4.28 -1.77 12.60
CA PHE A 127 4.77 -2.16 13.92
C PHE A 127 5.68 -1.12 14.58
N ILE A 128 6.22 -0.19 13.79
CA ILE A 128 7.02 0.95 14.28
C ILE A 128 6.17 2.23 14.33
N ARG A 129 5.26 2.42 13.36
CA ARG A 129 4.56 3.69 13.13
C ARG A 129 3.05 3.66 13.38
N GLY A 130 2.49 2.47 13.56
CA GLY A 130 1.06 2.24 13.79
C GLY A 130 0.27 2.12 12.50
N GLY A 131 -1.04 1.95 12.62
CA GLY A 131 -1.97 1.84 11.50
C GLY A 131 -2.89 0.63 11.60
N THR A 132 -3.74 0.45 10.60
CA THR A 132 -4.67 -0.68 10.52
C THR A 132 -4.13 -1.70 9.53
N ILE A 133 -4.04 -2.96 9.96
CA ILE A 133 -3.53 -4.06 9.14
C ILE A 133 -4.58 -5.17 9.01
N VAL A 134 -4.56 -5.84 7.87
CA VAL A 134 -5.09 -7.20 7.72
C VAL A 134 -3.94 -8.19 7.65
N TYR A 135 -4.09 -9.31 8.34
CA TYR A 135 -3.10 -10.38 8.40
C TYR A 135 -3.78 -11.73 8.60
N ARG A 136 -3.03 -12.77 8.32
CA ARG A 136 -3.36 -14.15 8.66
C ARG A 136 -2.76 -14.47 10.03
N TRP A 137 -3.61 -14.77 11.00
CA TRP A 137 -3.18 -15.03 12.36
C TRP A 137 -2.60 -16.43 12.51
N ASN A 138 -1.37 -16.50 13.01
CA ASN A 138 -0.72 -17.75 13.38
C ASN A 138 -0.39 -17.77 14.88
N PRO A 139 -1.29 -18.28 15.75
CA PRO A 139 -1.07 -18.28 17.20
C PRO A 139 0.09 -19.17 17.65
N SER A 140 0.56 -20.09 16.81
CA SER A 140 1.67 -21.01 17.13
C SER A 140 3.05 -20.43 16.80
N ALA A 141 3.11 -19.35 16.02
CA ALA A 141 4.35 -18.68 15.66
C ALA A 141 4.75 -17.63 16.70
N GLU A 142 6.05 -17.37 16.80
CA GLU A 142 6.59 -16.37 17.71
C GLU A 142 6.98 -15.07 16.99
N GLY A 143 7.02 -13.97 17.74
CA GLY A 143 7.51 -12.68 17.24
C GLY A 143 6.69 -12.14 16.06
N GLY A 144 7.36 -11.65 15.01
CA GLY A 144 6.70 -11.11 13.82
C GLY A 144 5.93 -12.16 13.01
N GLU A 145 6.32 -13.44 13.10
CA GLU A 145 5.74 -14.54 12.30
C GLU A 145 4.30 -14.90 12.73
N GLN A 146 3.84 -14.41 13.88
CA GLN A 146 2.43 -14.52 14.28
C GLN A 146 1.50 -13.70 13.35
N PHE A 147 2.06 -12.72 12.62
CA PHE A 147 1.38 -11.87 11.66
C PHE A 147 1.75 -12.31 10.22
N GLY A 148 1.04 -13.30 9.68
CA GLY A 148 1.25 -13.75 8.30
C GLY A 148 0.64 -12.80 7.27
N ASN A 149 1.28 -12.63 6.11
CA ASN A 149 0.75 -11.85 4.97
C ASN A 149 0.22 -10.46 5.36
N VAL A 150 1.00 -9.69 6.12
CA VAL A 150 0.60 -8.37 6.61
C VAL A 150 0.38 -7.38 5.46
N ARG A 151 -0.80 -6.76 5.44
CA ARG A 151 -1.15 -5.66 4.54
C ARG A 151 -1.73 -4.51 5.34
N MET A 152 -1.26 -3.29 5.10
CA MET A 152 -1.93 -2.11 5.62
C MET A 152 -3.18 -1.81 4.79
N ILE A 153 -4.26 -1.42 5.46
CA ILE A 153 -5.51 -1.00 4.83
C ILE A 153 -5.88 0.39 5.33
N PHE A 154 -6.69 1.10 4.54
CA PHE A 154 -7.30 2.34 4.99
C PHE A 154 -8.20 2.03 6.20
N PRO A 155 -8.06 2.75 7.33
CA PRO A 155 -8.92 2.53 8.51
C PRO A 155 -10.41 2.57 8.18
N GLU A 156 -10.81 3.46 7.27
CA GLU A 156 -12.17 3.67 6.77
C GLU A 156 -12.71 2.46 5.99
N TRP A 157 -11.81 1.60 5.48
CA TRP A 157 -12.14 0.42 4.70
C TRP A 157 -12.20 -0.87 5.52
N THR A 158 -12.12 -0.80 6.86
CA THR A 158 -12.10 -1.99 7.71
C THR A 158 -13.28 -2.93 7.43
N GLN A 159 -14.50 -2.38 7.34
CA GLN A 159 -15.69 -3.18 7.08
C GLN A 159 -15.70 -3.73 5.64
N GLN A 160 -15.31 -2.89 4.67
CA GLN A 160 -15.24 -3.20 3.25
C GLN A 160 -14.28 -4.36 2.97
N VAL A 161 -13.10 -4.35 3.60
CA VAL A 161 -12.11 -5.41 3.53
C VAL A 161 -12.63 -6.68 4.23
N ALA A 162 -13.24 -6.55 5.41
CA ALA A 162 -13.81 -7.70 6.11
C ALA A 162 -14.91 -8.38 5.28
N ASP A 163 -15.79 -7.62 4.65
CA ASP A 163 -16.86 -8.14 3.79
C ASP A 163 -16.30 -8.79 2.52
N ALA A 164 -15.29 -8.18 1.89
CA ALA A 164 -14.57 -8.78 0.77
C ALA A 164 -13.86 -10.08 1.17
N LEU A 165 -13.36 -10.22 2.41
CA LEU A 165 -12.74 -11.45 2.88
C LEU A 165 -13.76 -12.55 3.19
N ARG A 166 -14.92 -12.18 3.76
CA ARG A 166 -16.05 -13.09 4.05
C ARG A 166 -16.73 -13.61 2.80
N SER A 167 -16.75 -12.84 1.71
CA SER A 167 -17.48 -13.21 0.50
C SER A 167 -16.92 -14.51 -0.10
N THR A 168 -17.66 -15.62 0.00
CA THR A 168 -17.23 -16.87 -0.62
C THR A 168 -17.09 -16.71 -2.14
N PRO A 169 -16.11 -17.36 -2.79
CA PRO A 169 -16.09 -17.49 -4.25
C PRO A 169 -17.40 -18.09 -4.81
N ALA A 170 -18.19 -18.75 -3.96
CA ALA A 170 -19.42 -19.45 -4.30
C ALA A 170 -20.67 -18.56 -4.49
N ALA A 171 -20.62 -17.24 -4.25
CA ALA A 171 -21.67 -16.35 -4.79
C ALA A 171 -21.59 -16.22 -6.33
N VAL A 172 -20.57 -16.82 -6.95
CA VAL A 172 -20.45 -17.05 -8.40
C VAL A 172 -20.94 -18.46 -8.80
N GLN A 173 -21.10 -19.40 -7.85
CA GLN A 173 -21.46 -20.79 -8.15
C GLN A 173 -22.97 -21.09 -8.10
N ASP A 174 -23.80 -20.28 -7.42
CA ASP A 174 -25.27 -20.32 -7.63
C ASP A 174 -25.70 -19.76 -9.00
N ARG A 175 -24.71 -19.37 -9.82
CA ARG A 175 -24.87 -19.01 -11.23
C ARG A 175 -24.35 -20.09 -12.18
N ALA A 176 -24.47 -21.36 -11.81
CA ALA A 176 -24.00 -22.53 -12.56
C ALA A 176 -24.57 -22.71 -14.00
N TRP A 177 -25.30 -21.73 -14.55
CA TRP A 177 -25.69 -21.69 -15.97
C TRP A 177 -25.42 -20.37 -16.69
N SER A 178 -24.73 -19.41 -16.07
CA SER A 178 -24.34 -18.17 -16.74
C SER A 178 -22.83 -18.08 -16.81
N ALA A 179 -22.29 -17.76 -17.99
CA ALA A 179 -20.87 -17.43 -18.13
C ALA A 179 -20.47 -16.40 -17.05
N PRO A 180 -19.26 -16.49 -16.47
CA PRO A 180 -18.80 -15.53 -15.47
C PRO A 180 -18.99 -14.11 -16.02
N GLN A 181 -19.68 -13.25 -15.26
CA GLN A 181 -19.84 -11.85 -15.66
C GLN A 181 -18.45 -11.21 -15.79
N PRO A 182 -18.16 -10.44 -16.87
CA PRO A 182 -16.91 -9.72 -17.01
C PRO A 182 -16.61 -8.85 -15.79
N ALA A 183 -15.34 -8.76 -15.40
CA ALA A 183 -14.93 -8.08 -14.17
C ALA A 183 -15.30 -6.59 -14.18
N LEU A 184 -15.20 -5.93 -15.33
CA LEU A 184 -15.62 -4.54 -15.48
C LEU A 184 -17.13 -4.33 -15.32
N ASP A 185 -17.94 -5.36 -15.59
CA ASP A 185 -19.39 -5.30 -15.37
C ASP A 185 -19.74 -5.53 -13.90
N ARG A 186 -19.01 -6.43 -13.22
CA ARG A 186 -19.14 -6.63 -11.76
C ARG A 186 -18.77 -5.37 -10.99
N LEU A 187 -17.68 -4.72 -11.38
CA LEU A 187 -17.23 -3.46 -10.81
C LEU A 187 -18.31 -2.38 -10.83
N LYS A 188 -19.12 -2.31 -11.89
CA LYS A 188 -20.20 -1.30 -11.99
C LYS A 188 -21.40 -1.61 -11.08
N ALA A 189 -21.56 -2.87 -10.69
CA ALA A 189 -22.68 -3.33 -9.89
C ALA A 189 -22.37 -3.32 -8.38
N ASP A 190 -21.10 -3.47 -7.99
CA ASP A 190 -20.70 -3.47 -6.58
C ASP A 190 -20.60 -2.03 -6.02
N THR A 191 -20.97 -1.89 -4.75
CA THR A 191 -20.83 -0.66 -3.97
C THR A 191 -19.65 -0.70 -2.99
N ASN A 192 -19.04 -1.87 -2.80
CA ASN A 192 -17.87 -2.05 -1.95
C ASN A 192 -16.60 -1.66 -2.73
N PRO A 193 -15.89 -0.59 -2.32
CA PRO A 193 -14.70 -0.12 -3.02
C PRO A 193 -13.55 -1.14 -2.99
N MET A 194 -13.46 -2.00 -1.97
CA MET A 194 -12.44 -3.06 -1.94
C MET A 194 -12.72 -4.12 -3.02
N THR A 195 -13.97 -4.55 -3.19
CA THR A 195 -14.32 -5.49 -4.27
C THR A 195 -14.12 -4.84 -5.64
N ALA A 196 -14.47 -3.56 -5.80
CA ALA A 196 -14.24 -2.82 -7.04
C ALA A 196 -12.75 -2.77 -7.43
N VAL A 197 -11.85 -2.55 -6.46
CA VAL A 197 -10.39 -2.60 -6.69
C VAL A 197 -9.94 -4.00 -7.16
N LEU A 198 -10.45 -5.07 -6.55
CA LEU A 198 -10.14 -6.44 -6.95
C LEU A 198 -10.64 -6.74 -8.37
N ASP A 199 -11.90 -6.41 -8.66
CA ASP A 199 -12.50 -6.59 -9.98
C ASP A 199 -11.79 -5.76 -11.05
N PHE A 200 -11.34 -4.54 -10.74
CA PHE A 200 -10.53 -3.75 -11.66
C PHE A 200 -9.16 -4.42 -11.94
N GLY A 201 -8.54 -4.98 -10.89
CA GLY A 201 -7.31 -5.76 -11.02
C GLY A 201 -7.47 -7.02 -11.90
N ASP A 202 -8.61 -7.70 -11.80
CA ASP A 202 -8.99 -8.81 -12.70
C ASP A 202 -9.20 -8.29 -14.13
N ALA A 203 -9.95 -7.21 -14.31
CA ALA A 203 -10.21 -6.62 -15.63
C ALA A 203 -8.90 -6.25 -16.35
N LEU A 204 -7.93 -5.67 -15.65
CA LEU A 204 -6.60 -5.35 -16.21
C LEU A 204 -5.82 -6.58 -16.68
N ARG A 205 -6.06 -7.76 -16.09
CA ARG A 205 -5.45 -9.03 -16.51
C ARG A 205 -6.20 -9.67 -17.67
N ASP A 206 -7.52 -9.72 -17.59
CA ASP A 206 -8.34 -10.65 -18.36
C ASP A 206 -9.11 -9.97 -19.50
N GLU A 207 -9.35 -8.66 -19.43
CA GLU A 207 -10.15 -7.93 -20.42
C GLU A 207 -9.32 -7.17 -21.46
N PRO A 208 -9.87 -6.90 -22.67
CA PRO A 208 -9.23 -6.07 -23.68
C PRO A 208 -9.05 -4.63 -23.21
N VAL A 209 -7.88 -4.06 -23.48
CA VAL A 209 -7.52 -2.69 -23.07
C VAL A 209 -8.50 -1.63 -23.61
N GLU A 210 -9.08 -1.81 -24.79
CA GLU A 210 -10.07 -0.89 -25.38
C GLU A 210 -11.28 -0.72 -24.47
N ARG A 211 -11.74 -1.83 -23.88
CA ARG A 211 -12.91 -1.84 -22.99
C ARG A 211 -12.59 -1.13 -21.67
N ILE A 212 -11.38 -1.35 -21.16
CA ILE A 212 -10.88 -0.71 -19.93
C ILE A 212 -10.74 0.80 -20.14
N VAL A 213 -10.07 1.22 -21.22
CA VAL A 213 -9.88 2.64 -21.57
C VAL A 213 -11.22 3.34 -21.76
N ALA A 214 -12.20 2.70 -22.40
CA ALA A 214 -13.54 3.27 -22.56
C ALA A 214 -14.27 3.48 -21.22
N GLY A 215 -14.06 2.61 -20.23
CA GLY A 215 -14.65 2.71 -18.89
C GLY A 215 -13.89 3.64 -17.94
N LEU A 216 -12.57 3.78 -18.11
CA LEU A 216 -11.67 4.45 -17.18
C LEU A 216 -12.07 5.90 -16.83
N PRO A 217 -12.61 6.75 -17.74
CA PRO A 217 -13.08 8.09 -17.37
C PRO A 217 -14.16 8.10 -16.28
N ALA A 218 -15.04 7.10 -16.23
CA ALA A 218 -16.04 6.96 -15.18
C ALA A 218 -15.40 6.48 -13.87
N LEU A 219 -14.45 5.54 -13.95
CA LEU A 219 -13.70 5.01 -12.82
C LEU A 219 -12.84 6.07 -12.13
N LEU A 220 -12.24 6.98 -12.90
CA LEU A 220 -11.48 8.11 -12.36
C LEU A 220 -12.40 9.15 -11.67
N ARG A 221 -13.72 8.99 -11.78
CA ARG A 221 -14.73 9.85 -11.15
C ARG A 221 -15.40 9.26 -9.92
N VAL A 222 -14.96 8.10 -9.43
CA VAL A 222 -15.47 7.50 -8.19
C VAL A 222 -15.37 8.47 -7.01
N LYS A 223 -16.33 8.34 -6.08
CA LYS A 223 -16.44 9.23 -4.92
C LYS A 223 -15.37 8.92 -3.89
N ASP A 224 -15.11 7.65 -3.64
CA ASP A 224 -14.08 7.20 -2.72
C ASP A 224 -12.68 7.54 -3.27
N ARG A 225 -11.87 8.20 -2.45
CA ARG A 225 -10.54 8.68 -2.85
C ARG A 225 -9.49 7.59 -2.79
N HIS A 226 -9.62 6.66 -1.86
CA HIS A 226 -8.73 5.53 -1.72
C HIS A 226 -8.94 4.54 -2.87
N GLU A 227 -10.18 4.36 -3.31
CA GLU A 227 -10.53 3.58 -4.50
C GLU A 227 -9.87 4.19 -5.74
N LEU A 228 -9.99 5.51 -5.92
CA LEU A 228 -9.32 6.23 -6.99
C LEU A 228 -7.80 6.05 -6.95
N SER A 229 -7.17 6.18 -5.78
CA SER A 229 -5.72 5.97 -5.64
C SER A 229 -5.32 4.54 -6.02
N ALA A 230 -6.07 3.53 -5.61
CA ALA A 230 -5.83 2.14 -5.96
C ALA A 230 -6.02 1.88 -7.48
N ILE A 231 -7.06 2.44 -8.09
CA ILE A 231 -7.30 2.36 -9.55
C ILE A 231 -6.13 2.97 -10.33
N VAL A 232 -5.66 4.16 -9.94
CA VAL A 232 -4.51 4.82 -10.58
C VAL A 232 -3.23 4.00 -10.40
N PHE A 233 -2.99 3.46 -9.21
CA PHE A 233 -1.87 2.55 -8.96
C PHE A 233 -1.91 1.34 -9.89
N LEU A 234 -3.08 0.71 -10.02
CA LEU A 234 -3.29 -0.48 -10.85
C LEU A 234 -3.07 -0.19 -12.33
N CYS A 235 -3.54 0.96 -12.84
CA CYS A 235 -3.27 1.41 -14.21
C CYS A 235 -1.75 1.54 -14.48
N LEU A 236 -1.01 2.15 -13.56
CA LEU A 236 0.43 2.41 -13.71
C LEU A 236 1.31 1.20 -13.40
N SER A 237 0.74 0.21 -12.70
CA SER A 237 1.38 -1.07 -12.38
C SER A 237 0.79 -2.22 -13.20
N ALA A 238 0.04 -1.91 -14.28
CA ALA A 238 -0.69 -2.90 -15.05
C ALA A 238 0.24 -4.01 -15.58
N PRO A 239 -0.22 -5.28 -15.64
CA PRO A 239 0.60 -6.40 -16.08
C PRO A 239 1.17 -6.22 -17.49
N ARG A 240 0.35 -5.67 -18.39
CA ARG A 240 0.69 -5.35 -19.79
C ARG A 240 1.30 -3.96 -19.84
N ALA A 241 2.62 -3.88 -20.03
CA ALA A 241 3.35 -2.60 -20.00
C ALA A 241 2.98 -1.69 -21.17
N GLU A 242 2.62 -2.28 -22.31
CA GLU A 242 2.16 -1.64 -23.55
C GLU A 242 0.85 -0.86 -23.39
N ASP A 243 0.01 -1.21 -22.42
CA ASP A 243 -1.27 -0.54 -22.18
C ASP A 243 -1.12 0.72 -21.33
N ARG A 244 -0.07 0.80 -20.51
CA ARG A 244 0.12 1.87 -19.50
C ARG A 244 0.09 3.29 -20.11
N PRO A 245 0.68 3.57 -21.30
CA PRO A 245 0.56 4.89 -21.92
C PRO A 245 -0.88 5.33 -22.18
N ARG A 246 -1.76 4.41 -22.60
CA ARG A 246 -3.19 4.71 -22.87
C ARG A 246 -3.94 5.04 -21.57
N PHE A 247 -3.58 4.37 -20.48
CA PHE A 247 -4.12 4.71 -19.16
C PHE A 247 -3.63 6.07 -18.67
N VAL A 248 -2.34 6.39 -18.86
CA VAL A 248 -1.77 7.71 -18.50
C VAL A 248 -2.44 8.84 -19.27
N GLU A 249 -2.70 8.68 -20.56
CA GLU A 249 -3.45 9.67 -21.36
C GLU A 249 -4.82 9.97 -20.74
N THR A 250 -5.55 8.93 -20.34
CA THR A 250 -6.87 9.07 -19.71
C THR A 250 -6.78 9.71 -18.32
N ILE A 251 -5.77 9.36 -17.53
CA ILE A 251 -5.49 9.96 -16.22
C ILE A 251 -5.17 11.45 -16.36
N ASN A 252 -4.32 11.82 -17.32
CA ASN A 252 -3.95 13.21 -17.59
C ASN A 252 -5.15 14.04 -18.06
N ALA A 253 -6.01 13.48 -18.91
CA ALA A 253 -7.27 14.13 -19.28
C ALA A 253 -8.18 14.34 -18.05
N SER A 254 -8.26 13.37 -17.14
CA SER A 254 -9.02 13.50 -15.89
C SER A 254 -8.42 14.56 -14.96
N ILE A 255 -7.10 14.69 -14.87
CA ILE A 255 -6.41 15.73 -14.10
C ILE A 255 -6.76 17.12 -14.67
N ALA A 256 -6.65 17.28 -15.98
CA ALA A 256 -6.94 18.55 -16.64
C ALA A 256 -8.41 18.98 -16.45
N GLY A 257 -9.34 18.02 -16.45
CA GLY A 257 -10.78 18.28 -16.37
C GLY A 257 -11.38 18.44 -14.96
N THR A 258 -10.58 18.39 -13.89
CA THR A 258 -11.10 18.46 -12.50
C THR A 258 -10.52 19.64 -11.72
N ASP A 259 -11.35 20.37 -10.97
CA ASP A 259 -10.92 21.39 -9.98
C ASP A 259 -10.83 20.82 -8.56
N ASP A 260 -11.25 19.57 -8.38
CA ASP A 260 -11.30 18.88 -7.09
C ASP A 260 -9.89 18.54 -6.59
N ARG A 261 -9.43 19.32 -5.61
CA ARG A 261 -8.09 19.17 -5.01
C ARG A 261 -7.88 17.82 -4.33
N ALA A 262 -8.91 17.25 -3.71
CA ALA A 262 -8.80 15.95 -3.05
C ALA A 262 -8.66 14.82 -4.09
N ARG A 263 -9.35 14.94 -5.22
CA ARG A 263 -9.19 14.03 -6.37
C ARG A 263 -7.78 14.09 -6.95
N LEU A 264 -7.22 15.29 -7.14
CA LEU A 264 -5.85 15.44 -7.62
C LEU A 264 -4.84 14.77 -6.67
N LEU A 265 -5.04 14.94 -5.37
CA LEU A 265 -4.17 14.32 -4.36
C LEU A 265 -4.29 12.78 -4.37
N ALA A 266 -5.50 12.24 -4.52
CA ALA A 266 -5.72 10.79 -4.65
C ALA A 266 -4.99 10.20 -5.88
N ILE A 267 -5.04 10.89 -7.02
CA ILE A 267 -4.29 10.50 -8.22
C ILE A 267 -2.77 10.53 -7.94
N ALA A 268 -2.29 11.55 -7.24
CA ALA A 268 -0.89 11.67 -6.85
C ALA A 268 -0.43 10.49 -5.97
N TYR A 269 -1.22 10.08 -4.97
CA TYR A 269 -0.91 8.93 -4.13
C TYR A 269 -0.83 7.62 -4.92
N GLY A 270 -1.79 7.38 -5.83
CA GLY A 270 -1.78 6.23 -6.72
C GLY A 270 -0.54 6.17 -7.61
N ALA A 271 -0.23 7.29 -8.27
CA ALA A 271 0.92 7.38 -9.17
C ALA A 271 2.26 7.27 -8.43
N PHE A 272 2.36 7.89 -7.25
CA PHE A 272 3.55 7.80 -6.42
C PHE A 272 3.79 6.37 -5.94
N ALA A 273 2.74 5.68 -5.45
CA ALA A 273 2.84 4.30 -5.00
C ALA A 273 3.35 3.37 -6.10
N ALA A 274 2.85 3.51 -7.34
CA ALA A 274 3.25 2.66 -8.46
C ALA A 274 4.78 2.65 -8.71
N GLY A 275 5.45 3.79 -8.52
CA GLY A 275 6.91 3.89 -8.64
C GLY A 275 7.67 3.65 -7.34
N ARG A 276 7.09 4.04 -6.20
CA ARG A 276 7.79 4.04 -4.90
C ARG A 276 7.88 2.66 -4.25
N THR A 277 6.92 1.77 -4.50
CA THR A 277 6.86 0.44 -3.88
C THR A 277 7.51 -0.66 -4.73
N GLN A 278 8.16 -0.29 -5.84
CA GLN A 278 9.00 -1.21 -6.60
C GLN A 278 10.21 -1.67 -5.77
N PRO A 279 10.74 -2.89 -6.00
CA PRO A 279 11.94 -3.37 -5.32
C PRO A 279 13.10 -2.38 -5.42
N VAL A 280 13.29 -1.73 -6.57
CA VAL A 280 14.16 -0.56 -6.67
C VAL A 280 13.31 0.62 -7.13
N PRO A 281 12.96 1.55 -6.23
CA PRO A 281 12.05 2.65 -6.54
C PRO A 281 12.52 3.45 -7.75
N PHE A 282 11.60 3.74 -8.67
CA PHE A 282 11.85 4.58 -9.85
C PHE A 282 13.01 4.12 -10.76
N ARG A 283 13.42 2.85 -10.70
CA ARG A 283 14.53 2.32 -11.51
C ARG A 283 14.16 2.10 -12.97
N ASP A 284 12.94 1.65 -13.23
CA ASP A 284 12.44 1.45 -14.60
C ASP A 284 12.21 2.82 -15.23
N GLY A 285 13.04 3.17 -16.23
CA GLY A 285 12.98 4.46 -16.91
C GLY A 285 11.66 4.68 -17.65
N ALA A 286 11.07 3.63 -18.22
CA ALA A 286 9.80 3.73 -18.93
C ALA A 286 8.64 3.98 -17.95
N GLN A 287 8.60 3.22 -16.86
CA GLN A 287 7.61 3.45 -15.80
C GLN A 287 7.81 4.80 -15.12
N ARG A 288 9.06 5.22 -14.89
CA ARG A 288 9.36 6.53 -14.30
C ARG A 288 8.90 7.67 -15.20
N ALA A 289 9.10 7.58 -16.51
CA ALA A 289 8.63 8.59 -17.46
C ALA A 289 7.09 8.73 -17.40
N LEU A 290 6.36 7.62 -17.40
CA LEU A 290 4.89 7.62 -17.26
C LEU A 290 4.42 8.26 -15.96
N ILE A 291 5.13 8.00 -14.85
CA ILE A 291 4.85 8.64 -13.55
C ILE A 291 5.15 10.14 -13.62
N ASP A 292 6.29 10.53 -14.18
CA ASP A 292 6.66 11.95 -14.34
C ASP A 292 5.67 12.70 -15.25
N ASP A 293 5.10 12.05 -16.27
CA ASP A 293 4.03 12.64 -17.11
C ASP A 293 2.78 12.97 -16.28
N VAL A 294 2.33 12.01 -15.44
CA VAL A 294 1.19 12.22 -14.53
C VAL A 294 1.50 13.34 -13.53
N PHE A 295 2.70 13.35 -12.95
CA PHE A 295 3.11 14.40 -12.01
C PHE A 295 3.29 15.76 -12.70
N GLY A 296 3.67 15.80 -13.98
CA GLY A 296 3.70 17.02 -14.78
C GLY A 296 2.31 17.62 -14.93
N ALA A 297 1.32 16.81 -15.29
CA ALA A 297 -0.08 17.23 -15.37
C ALA A 297 -0.62 17.70 -14.00
N LEU A 298 -0.32 16.95 -12.92
CA LEU A 298 -0.70 17.33 -11.56
C LEU A 298 -0.07 18.67 -11.15
N LYS A 299 1.22 18.88 -11.43
CA LYS A 299 1.94 20.11 -11.09
C LYS A 299 1.35 21.33 -11.81
N GLN A 300 1.09 21.21 -13.10
CA GLN A 300 0.41 22.26 -13.87
C GLN A 300 -0.97 22.58 -13.30
N ARG A 301 -1.77 21.54 -13.01
CA ARG A 301 -3.14 21.72 -12.53
C ARG A 301 -3.21 22.31 -11.12
N THR A 302 -2.41 21.79 -10.20
CA THR A 302 -2.32 22.30 -8.83
C THR A 302 -1.84 23.76 -8.78
N MET A 303 -0.89 24.13 -9.65
CA MET A 303 -0.45 25.52 -9.82
C MET A 303 -1.59 26.42 -10.32
N ALA A 304 -2.33 26.00 -11.35
CA ALA A 304 -3.48 26.76 -11.85
C ALA A 304 -4.58 26.97 -10.81
N LEU A 305 -4.74 26.01 -9.88
CA LEU A 305 -5.70 26.08 -8.78
C LEU A 305 -5.18 26.80 -7.53
N GLY A 306 -3.94 27.31 -7.55
CA GLY A 306 -3.32 27.98 -6.39
C GLY A 306 -3.16 27.06 -5.17
N VAL A 307 -2.91 25.77 -5.38
CA VAL A 307 -2.69 24.81 -4.27
C VAL A 307 -1.30 25.08 -3.67
N PRO A 308 -1.20 25.32 -2.34
CA PRO A 308 0.07 25.64 -1.70
C PRO A 308 0.98 24.40 -1.62
N VAL A 309 2.27 24.60 -1.93
CA VAL A 309 3.33 23.58 -1.84
C VAL A 309 4.25 23.95 -0.68
N THR A 310 3.78 23.72 0.55
CA THR A 310 4.51 24.05 1.78
C THR A 310 5.26 22.85 2.33
N GLN A 311 6.39 23.08 3.00
CA GLN A 311 7.15 22.01 3.67
C GLN A 311 6.25 21.24 4.64
N GLY A 312 6.32 19.91 4.59
CA GLY A 312 5.45 19.02 5.37
C GLY A 312 4.12 18.66 4.69
N SER A 313 3.79 19.27 3.55
CA SER A 313 2.64 18.85 2.72
C SER A 313 3.01 17.68 1.78
N PRO A 314 2.03 16.84 1.37
CA PRO A 314 2.23 15.83 0.34
C PRO A 314 2.78 16.42 -0.97
N TRP A 315 2.29 17.58 -1.39
CA TRP A 315 2.72 18.23 -2.64
C TRP A 315 4.19 18.64 -2.60
N TYR A 316 4.69 19.11 -1.46
CA TYR A 316 6.11 19.42 -1.30
C TYR A 316 6.96 18.14 -1.40
N GLU A 317 6.50 17.05 -0.79
CA GLU A 317 7.20 15.78 -0.89
C GLU A 317 7.28 15.31 -2.35
N PHE A 318 6.15 15.32 -3.07
CA PHE A 318 6.12 14.90 -4.47
C PHE A 318 6.97 15.80 -5.40
N PHE A 319 6.72 17.10 -5.40
CA PHE A 319 7.31 18.02 -6.38
C PHE A 319 8.71 18.50 -6.02
N THR A 320 9.06 18.55 -4.73
CA THR A 320 10.33 19.12 -4.26
C THR A 320 11.27 18.04 -3.72
N ALA A 321 10.81 17.16 -2.83
CA ALA A 321 11.68 16.14 -2.25
C ALA A 321 12.01 15.02 -3.25
N TYR A 322 11.01 14.56 -4.02
CA TYR A 322 11.17 13.52 -5.05
C TYR A 322 11.33 14.08 -6.47
N ARG A 323 11.21 15.39 -6.65
CA ARG A 323 11.39 16.11 -7.93
C ARG A 323 10.58 15.49 -9.07
N LEU A 324 9.34 15.08 -8.78
CA LEU A 324 8.44 14.48 -9.76
C LEU A 324 7.81 15.56 -10.66
N GLY A 325 7.63 15.24 -11.93
CA GLY A 325 7.04 16.16 -12.91
C GLY A 325 7.93 17.35 -13.26
N GLU A 326 9.25 17.23 -13.05
CA GLU A 326 10.24 18.11 -13.66
C GLU A 326 10.52 17.63 -15.09
N ALA A 327 10.67 18.57 -16.04
CA ALA A 327 11.17 18.22 -17.36
C ALA A 327 12.54 17.56 -17.18
N VAL A 328 12.76 16.41 -17.81
CA VAL A 328 14.09 15.80 -17.89
C VAL A 328 14.97 16.84 -18.56
N SER A 329 15.83 17.52 -17.80
CA SER A 329 16.91 18.29 -18.39
C SER A 329 17.74 17.30 -19.18
N GLY A 330 17.52 17.28 -20.50
CA GLY A 330 18.36 16.55 -21.41
C GLY A 330 19.78 17.02 -21.15
N ASN A 331 20.62 16.13 -20.64
CA ASN A 331 22.05 16.26 -20.87
C ASN A 331 22.23 16.02 -22.37
N GLY A 332 22.04 17.09 -23.14
CA GLY A 332 22.60 17.18 -24.47
C GLY A 332 24.11 17.29 -24.32
N GLN A 333 24.79 16.15 -24.46
CA GLN A 333 26.04 15.94 -25.19
C GLN A 333 26.47 14.47 -25.08
#